data_AF-A0A974Z4Z2-F1
#
_entry.id   AF-A0A974Z4Z2-F1
#
_cell.length_a   1.000
_cell.length_b   1.000
_cell.length_c   1.000
_cell.angle_alpha   90.00
_cell.angle_beta   90.00
_cell.angle_gamma   90.00
#
_symmetry.space_group_name_H-M   'P 1'
#
loop_
_entity.id
_entity.type
_entity.pdbx_description
1 polymer ?
#
loop_
_entity_poly.entity_id
_entity_poly.type
_entity_poly.pdbx_seq_one_letter_code
_entity_poly.pdbx_strand_id
1 'polypeptide(L)'
;MTAVKLFDRGRDHVLTLFRIVLGFLFFCHGASMVFGLWGHHAAPTGQWPGWWAALIQLVGGALVALGIGTRAAAVICSGSRAFAYFAVHAGSAVLPIENGGEQAAIFAWAFLLLAFTGGGTWSLADAFRRAPLPAS
;
A
#
# COMPACT_ATOMS: atom_id res chain seq x y z
N MET A 1 -14.15 14.89 -29.37
CA MET A 1 -13.86 13.81 -28.39
C MET A 1 -14.29 14.33 -27.03
N THR A 2 -15.40 13.84 -26.45
CA THR A 2 -15.98 14.41 -25.22
C THR A 2 -15.08 14.13 -24.01
N ALA A 3 -14.91 15.10 -23.10
CA ALA A 3 -13.99 15.02 -21.95
C ALA A 3 -14.16 13.74 -21.10
N VAL A 4 -15.39 13.23 -20.98
CA VAL A 4 -15.72 11.96 -20.31
C VAL A 4 -14.95 10.76 -20.91
N LYS A 5 -14.85 10.67 -22.24
CA LYS A 5 -14.11 9.59 -22.92
C LYS A 5 -12.60 9.64 -22.68
N LEU A 6 -12.04 10.80 -22.32
CA LEU A 6 -10.63 10.94 -21.97
C LEU A 6 -10.35 10.37 -20.56
N PHE A 7 -11.21 10.69 -19.59
CA PHE A 7 -11.09 10.17 -18.22
C PHE A 7 -11.23 8.63 -18.18
N ASP A 8 -12.16 8.07 -18.95
CA ASP A 8 -12.35 6.62 -19.02
C ASP A 8 -11.15 5.89 -19.64
N ARG A 9 -10.51 6.50 -20.66
CA ARG A 9 -9.34 5.92 -21.34
C ARG A 9 -8.08 5.95 -20.47
N GLY A 10 -7.94 6.97 -19.62
CA GLY A 10 -6.80 7.11 -18.72
C GLY A 10 -6.94 6.34 -17.39
N ARG A 11 -8.16 5.92 -17.03
CA ARG A 11 -8.49 5.36 -15.71
C ARG A 11 -7.54 4.24 -15.27
N ASP A 12 -7.32 3.25 -16.13
CA ASP A 12 -6.52 2.07 -15.78
C ASP A 12 -5.03 2.42 -15.59
N HIS A 13 -4.53 3.40 -16.35
CA HIS A 13 -3.16 3.91 -16.22
C HIS A 13 -3.01 4.72 -14.92
N VAL A 14 -3.98 5.57 -14.60
CA VAL A 14 -3.97 6.37 -13.36
C VAL A 14 -4.08 5.46 -12.13
N LEU A 15 -4.94 4.44 -12.14
CA LEU A 15 -5.01 3.46 -11.06
C LEU A 15 -3.71 2.67 -10.88
N THR A 16 -3.04 2.34 -12.00
CA THR A 16 -1.75 1.67 -11.97
C THR A 16 -0.65 2.56 -11.37
N LEU A 17 -0.59 3.84 -11.78
CA LEU A 17 0.35 4.81 -11.19
C LEU A 17 0.06 5.04 -9.71
N PHE A 18 -1.22 5.17 -9.33
CA PHE A 18 -1.65 5.30 -7.96
C PHE A 18 -1.19 4.10 -7.11
N ARG A 19 -1.38 2.88 -7.61
CA ARG A 19 -0.89 1.65 -6.96
C ARG A 19 0.63 1.69 -6.73
N ILE A 20 1.40 2.07 -7.76
CA ILE A 20 2.87 2.12 -7.70
C ILE A 20 3.31 3.16 -6.66
N VAL A 21 2.78 4.38 -6.74
CA VAL A 21 3.15 5.48 -5.82
C VAL A 21 2.75 5.16 -4.39
N LEU A 22 1.52 4.69 -4.17
CA LEU A 22 1.05 4.35 -2.83
C LEU A 22 1.88 3.22 -2.21
N GLY A 23 2.14 2.15 -2.97
CA GLY A 23 2.98 1.04 -2.53
C GLY A 23 4.42 1.47 -2.22
N PHE A 24 5.01 2.34 -3.06
CA PHE A 24 6.35 2.87 -2.85
C PHE A 24 6.45 3.74 -1.60
N LEU A 25 5.51 4.65 -1.37
CA LEU A 25 5.49 5.48 -0.15
C LEU A 25 5.38 4.60 1.11
N PHE A 26 4.56 3.56 1.05
CA PHE A 26 4.40 2.61 2.14
C PHE A 26 5.68 1.79 2.39
N PHE A 27 6.34 1.35 1.30
CA PHE A 27 7.64 0.69 1.36
C PHE A 27 8.68 1.60 2.03
N CYS A 28 8.74 2.89 1.68
CA CYS A 28 9.65 3.84 2.31
C CYS A 28 9.39 3.97 3.82
N HIS A 29 8.13 4.04 4.27
CA HIS A 29 7.85 4.05 5.71
C HIS A 29 8.30 2.76 6.41
N GLY A 30 8.13 1.60 5.76
CA GLY A 30 8.64 0.34 6.28
C GLY A 30 10.16 0.32 6.34
N ALA A 31 10.83 0.75 5.28
CA ALA A 31 12.29 0.75 5.18
C ALA A 31 12.93 1.72 6.18
N SER A 32 12.32 2.88 6.44
CA SER A 32 12.82 3.81 7.45
C SER A 32 12.79 3.19 8.85
N MET A 33 11.71 2.47 9.17
CA MET A 33 11.50 1.87 10.48
C MET A 33 12.16 0.49 10.65
N VAL A 34 12.43 -0.27 9.58
CA VAL A 34 13.15 -1.55 9.66
C VAL A 34 14.66 -1.34 9.63
N PHE A 35 15.15 -0.44 8.77
CA PHE A 35 16.58 -0.29 8.51
C PHE A 35 17.18 0.99 9.11
N GLY A 36 16.37 1.90 9.68
CA GLY A 36 16.86 3.17 10.23
C GLY A 36 17.34 4.15 9.14
N LEU A 37 16.65 4.16 8.00
CA LEU A 37 17.02 5.01 6.85
C LEU A 37 16.40 6.42 6.95
N TRP A 38 16.99 7.36 6.22
CA TRP A 38 16.49 8.72 6.04
C TRP A 38 16.26 9.50 7.34
N GLY A 39 17.17 9.36 8.31
CA GLY A 39 17.12 10.10 9.57
C GLY A 39 16.17 9.50 10.62
N HIS A 40 15.61 8.32 10.36
CA HIS A 40 14.81 7.58 11.34
C HIS A 40 15.66 6.54 12.07
N HIS A 41 15.31 6.25 13.33
CA HIS A 41 15.85 5.11 14.04
C HIS A 41 15.05 3.85 13.71
N ALA A 42 15.76 2.73 13.54
CA ALA A 42 15.11 1.43 13.37
C ALA A 42 14.28 1.09 14.63
N ALA A 43 13.07 0.58 14.41
CA ALA A 43 12.25 0.02 15.46
C ALA A 43 12.98 -1.19 16.08
N PRO A 44 13.04 -1.28 17.41
CA PRO A 44 13.54 -2.46 18.09
C PRO A 44 12.89 -3.74 17.56
N THR A 45 13.72 -4.71 17.19
CA THR A 45 13.27 -5.97 16.58
C THR A 45 12.25 -6.69 17.45
N GLY A 46 11.11 -7.06 16.86
CA GLY A 46 10.03 -7.77 17.54
C GLY A 46 9.10 -6.88 18.38
N GLN A 47 9.39 -5.57 18.52
CA GLN A 47 8.58 -4.69 19.36
C GLN A 47 7.17 -4.48 18.77
N TRP A 48 6.16 -4.80 19.58
CA TRP A 48 4.77 -4.53 19.25
C TRP A 48 4.37 -3.07 19.56
N PRO A 49 3.55 -2.41 18.72
CA PRO A 49 3.11 -2.83 17.39
C PRO A 49 4.09 -2.41 16.27
N GLY A 50 5.05 -1.53 16.58
CA GLY A 50 5.81 -0.76 15.59
C GLY A 50 6.64 -1.59 14.61
N TRP A 51 7.36 -2.62 15.09
CA TRP A 51 8.23 -3.44 14.23
C TRP A 51 7.42 -4.29 13.24
N TRP A 52 6.31 -4.88 13.70
CA TRP A 52 5.41 -5.64 12.83
C TRP A 52 4.72 -4.78 11.80
N ALA A 53 4.27 -3.57 12.19
CA ALA A 53 3.73 -2.60 11.26
C ALA A 53 4.78 -2.21 10.21
N ALA A 54 6.04 -2.00 10.61
CA ALA A 54 7.13 -1.65 9.69
C ALA A 54 7.43 -2.76 8.67
N LEU A 55 7.41 -4.03 9.09
CA LEU A 55 7.55 -5.17 8.18
C LEU A 55 6.40 -5.28 7.18
N ILE A 56 5.15 -5.10 7.64
CA ILE A 56 3.99 -5.07 6.74
C ILE A 56 4.12 -3.92 5.75
N GLN A 57 4.57 -2.75 6.21
CA GLN A 57 4.79 -1.60 5.35
C GLN A 57 5.83 -1.85 4.27
N LEU A 58 6.95 -2.46 4.66
CA LEU A 58 8.05 -2.78 3.75
C LEU A 58 7.60 -3.81 2.72
N VAL A 59 7.18 -5.00 3.16
CA VAL A 59 6.88 -6.12 2.26
C VAL A 59 5.59 -5.87 1.49
N GLY A 60 4.54 -5.43 2.18
CA GLY A 60 3.25 -5.13 1.56
C GLY A 60 3.32 -3.98 0.58
N GLY A 61 4.07 -2.91 0.91
CA GLY A 61 4.33 -1.80 0.00
C GLY A 61 5.01 -2.24 -1.29
N ALA A 62 6.06 -3.07 -1.18
CA ALA A 62 6.74 -3.63 -2.35
C ALA A 62 5.82 -4.52 -3.20
N LEU A 63 5.09 -5.45 -2.59
CA LEU A 63 4.16 -6.33 -3.30
C LEU A 63 3.08 -5.54 -4.04
N VAL A 64 2.48 -4.55 -3.38
CA VAL A 64 1.48 -3.67 -4.00
C VAL A 64 2.11 -2.84 -5.12
N ALA A 65 3.29 -2.24 -4.93
CA ALA A 65 3.97 -1.44 -5.95
C ALA A 65 4.39 -2.27 -7.19
N LEU A 66 4.74 -3.53 -7.00
CA LEU A 66 5.10 -4.47 -8.06
C LEU A 66 3.88 -5.15 -8.72
N GLY A 67 2.71 -5.05 -8.09
CA GLY A 67 1.47 -5.66 -8.57
C GLY A 67 1.33 -7.14 -8.18
N ILE A 68 2.27 -7.69 -7.40
CA ILE A 68 2.33 -9.10 -7.04
C ILE A 68 1.34 -9.37 -5.91
N GLY A 69 0.30 -10.17 -6.18
CA GLY A 69 -0.73 -10.48 -5.18
C GLY A 69 -1.47 -9.25 -4.65
N THR A 70 -1.58 -8.18 -5.46
CA THR A 70 -2.06 -6.84 -5.07
C THR A 70 -3.25 -6.87 -4.12
N ARG A 71 -4.29 -7.66 -4.43
CA ARG A 71 -5.53 -7.70 -3.62
C ARG A 71 -5.27 -8.19 -2.20
N ALA A 72 -4.55 -9.30 -2.06
CA ALA A 72 -4.23 -9.87 -0.74
C ALA A 72 -3.30 -8.96 0.05
N ALA A 73 -2.24 -8.45 -0.59
CA ALA A 73 -1.32 -7.51 0.03
C ALA A 73 -2.03 -6.22 0.49
N ALA A 74 -2.94 -5.69 -0.34
CA ALA A 74 -3.70 -4.48 -0.03
C ALA A 74 -4.67 -4.68 1.15
N VAL A 75 -5.34 -5.83 1.27
CA VAL A 75 -6.18 -6.13 2.45
C VAL A 75 -5.34 -6.11 3.73
N ILE A 76 -4.16 -6.73 3.71
CA ILE A 76 -3.25 -6.75 4.87
C ILE A 76 -2.75 -5.34 5.22
N CYS A 77 -2.32 -4.56 4.21
CA CYS A 77 -1.86 -3.18 4.41
C CYS A 77 -2.98 -2.28 4.94
N SER A 78 -4.19 -2.42 4.40
CA SER A 78 -5.40 -1.72 4.85
C SER A 78 -5.69 -2.04 6.31
N GLY A 79 -5.71 -3.32 6.68
CA GLY A 79 -5.95 -3.77 8.05
C GLY A 79 -4.90 -3.25 9.04
N SER A 80 -3.62 -3.29 8.67
CA SER A 80 -2.53 -2.78 9.50
C SER A 80 -2.68 -1.28 9.82
N ARG A 81 -3.10 -0.46 8.85
CA ARG A 81 -3.30 0.98 9.07
C ARG A 81 -4.62 1.30 9.76
N ALA A 82 -5.68 0.53 9.52
CA ALA A 82 -6.90 0.62 10.31
C ALA A 82 -6.62 0.29 11.79
N PHE A 83 -5.84 -0.77 12.06
CA PHE A 83 -5.40 -1.10 13.41
C PHE A 83 -4.60 0.05 14.03
N ALA A 84 -3.62 0.62 13.31
CA ALA A 84 -2.86 1.77 13.80
C ALA A 84 -3.79 2.94 14.16
N TYR A 85 -4.78 3.26 13.33
CA TYR A 85 -5.75 4.31 13.62
C TYR A 85 -6.49 4.06 14.94
N PHE A 86 -7.16 2.92 15.07
CA PHE A 86 -8.00 2.65 16.23
C PHE A 86 -7.22 2.33 17.51
N ALA A 87 -6.08 1.64 17.41
CA ALA A 87 -5.32 1.19 18.57
C ALA A 87 -4.25 2.19 19.04
N VAL A 88 -3.77 3.08 18.15
CA VAL A 88 -2.70 4.04 18.48
C VAL A 88 -3.21 5.48 18.52
N HIS A 89 -4.05 5.89 17.56
CA HIS A 89 -4.45 7.29 17.41
C HIS A 89 -5.80 7.62 18.07
N ALA A 90 -6.80 6.74 17.95
CA ALA A 90 -8.16 7.03 18.39
C ALA A 90 -8.32 7.20 19.91
N GLY A 91 -7.32 6.79 20.70
CA GLY A 91 -7.28 7.01 22.15
C GLY A 91 -7.06 8.47 22.55
N SER A 92 -6.46 9.30 21.68
CA SER A 92 -6.19 10.73 21.96
C SER A 92 -7.35 11.64 21.55
N ALA A 93 -7.97 11.37 20.41
CA ALA A 93 -9.20 12.02 19.92
C ALA A 93 -9.82 11.14 18.83
N VAL A 94 -11.12 11.31 18.55
CA VAL A 94 -11.81 10.49 17.53
C VAL A 94 -11.51 10.98 16.12
N LEU A 95 -11.30 12.29 15.91
CA LEU A 95 -11.08 12.85 14.58
C LEU A 95 -9.59 12.76 14.18
N PRO A 96 -9.27 12.33 12.94
CA PRO A 96 -7.89 12.18 12.49
C PRO A 96 -7.06 13.48 12.59
N ILE A 97 -7.73 14.61 12.35
CA ILE A 97 -7.13 15.95 12.40
C ILE A 97 -6.68 16.34 13.81
N GLU A 98 -7.23 15.71 14.85
CA GLU A 98 -6.94 16.00 16.25
C GLU A 98 -5.97 14.99 16.88
N ASN A 99 -5.77 13.83 16.25
CA ASN A 99 -4.99 12.71 16.82
C ASN A 99 -3.76 12.29 16.00
N GLY A 100 -3.46 12.99 14.90
CA GLY A 100 -2.34 12.67 14.00
C GLY A 100 -2.53 11.39 13.18
N GLY A 101 -3.73 10.80 13.19
CA GLY A 101 -4.08 9.55 12.53
C GLY A 101 -4.51 9.72 11.06
N GLU A 102 -4.44 10.93 10.51
CA GLU A 102 -4.84 11.20 9.12
C GLU A 102 -4.08 10.32 8.12
N GLN A 103 -2.77 10.18 8.29
CA GLN A 103 -1.97 9.30 7.45
C GLN A 103 -2.39 7.83 7.56
N ALA A 104 -2.72 7.36 8.76
CA ALA A 104 -3.22 5.99 8.96
C ALA A 104 -4.57 5.79 8.26
N ALA A 105 -5.49 6.74 8.39
CA ALA A 105 -6.80 6.68 7.75
C ALA A 105 -6.69 6.69 6.21
N ILE A 106 -5.88 7.59 5.63
CA ILE A 106 -5.70 7.69 4.18
C ILE A 106 -5.10 6.40 3.63
N PHE A 107 -4.03 5.86 4.23
CA PHE A 107 -3.47 4.60 3.76
C PHE A 107 -4.46 3.44 3.90
N ALA A 108 -5.22 3.37 5.00
CA ALA A 108 -6.23 2.31 5.19
C ALA A 108 -7.24 2.31 4.04
N TRP A 109 -7.86 3.46 3.73
CA TRP A 109 -8.83 3.57 2.65
C TRP A 109 -8.23 3.42 1.25
N ALA A 110 -7.02 3.95 1.04
CA ALA A 110 -6.34 3.83 -0.25
C ALA A 110 -5.97 2.37 -0.58
N PHE A 111 -5.50 1.60 0.39
CA PHE A 111 -5.29 0.16 0.19
C PHE A 111 -6.60 -0.61 0.07
N LEU A 112 -7.64 -0.25 0.82
CA LEU A 112 -8.96 -0.86 0.64
C LEU A 112 -9.45 -0.68 -0.80
N LEU A 113 -9.32 0.53 -1.36
CA LEU A 113 -9.63 0.79 -2.77
C LEU A 113 -8.85 -0.16 -3.71
N LEU A 114 -7.54 -0.30 -3.50
CA LEU A 114 -6.69 -1.20 -4.29
C LEU A 114 -7.06 -2.68 -4.15
N ALA A 115 -7.60 -3.10 -3.00
CA ALA A 115 -8.12 -4.45 -2.82
C ALA A 115 -9.29 -4.75 -3.77
N PHE A 116 -10.11 -3.73 -4.08
CA PHE A 116 -11.23 -3.87 -5.02
C PHE A 116 -10.83 -3.61 -6.47
N THR A 117 -10.00 -2.61 -6.75
CA THR A 117 -9.58 -2.26 -8.11
C THR A 117 -8.52 -3.21 -8.69
N GLY A 118 -7.75 -3.92 -7.84
CA GLY A 118 -6.76 -4.91 -8.26
C GLY A 118 -5.45 -4.33 -8.79
N GLY A 119 -4.68 -5.17 -9.49
CA GLY A 119 -3.29 -4.87 -9.89
C GLY A 119 -3.10 -3.94 -11.11
N GLY A 120 -4.14 -3.70 -11.90
CA GLY A 120 -4.06 -2.85 -13.10
C GLY A 120 -3.22 -3.44 -14.23
N THR A 121 -3.03 -2.67 -15.31
CA THR A 121 -2.45 -3.10 -16.59
C THR A 121 -0.95 -3.39 -16.55
N TRP A 122 -0.21 -2.88 -15.55
CA TRP A 122 1.23 -3.13 -15.35
C TRP A 122 1.54 -3.99 -14.11
N SER A 123 0.68 -4.97 -13.84
CA SER A 123 0.92 -5.95 -12.77
C SER A 123 1.94 -7.01 -13.22
N LEU A 124 3.00 -7.24 -12.45
CA LEU A 124 3.96 -8.32 -12.75
C LEU A 124 3.32 -9.72 -12.73
N ALA A 125 2.20 -9.91 -12.01
CA ALA A 125 1.45 -11.17 -12.03
C ALA A 125 0.88 -11.50 -13.42
N ASP A 126 0.63 -10.49 -14.26
CA ASP A 126 0.14 -10.69 -15.63
C ASP A 126 1.28 -10.95 -16.62
N ALA A 127 2.48 -10.43 -16.34
CA ALA A 127 3.68 -10.79 -17.10
C ALA A 127 4.02 -12.28 -16.93
N PHE A 128 3.90 -12.84 -15.72
CA PHE A 128 4.12 -14.27 -15.47
C PHE A 128 3.04 -15.18 -16.06
N ARG A 129 1.80 -14.69 -16.23
CA ARG A 129 0.71 -15.45 -16.88
C ARG A 129 0.77 -15.44 -18.41
N ARG A 130 1.54 -14.53 -19.02
CA ARG A 130 1.70 -14.42 -20.47
C ARG A 130 2.95 -15.15 -21.01
N ALA A 131 3.71 -15.83 -20.16
CA ALA A 131 4.85 -16.63 -20.62
C ALA A 131 4.33 -17.76 -21.55
N PRO A 132 4.77 -17.82 -22.82
CA PRO A 132 4.39 -18.91 -23.71
C PRO A 132 4.86 -20.24 -23.11
N LEU A 133 4.00 -21.26 -23.11
CA LEU A 133 4.44 -22.63 -22.80
C LEU A 133 5.54 -23.01 -23.81
N PRO A 134 6.65 -23.64 -23.36
CA PRO A 134 7.67 -24.12 -24.28
C PRO A 134 7.01 -25.11 -25.26
N ALA A 135 7.22 -24.87 -26.56
CA ALA A 135 6.78 -25.79 -27.59
C ALA A 135 7.53 -27.12 -27.39
N SER A 136 6.79 -28.16 -27.03
CA SER A 136 7.24 -29.56 -27.01
C SER A 136 7.29 -30.12 -28.42
#